data_AF-A0A836KSX2-F1
#
_entry.id   AF-A0A836KSX2-F1
#
_cell.length_a   1.000
_cell.length_b   1.000
_cell.length_c   1.000
_cell.angle_alpha   90.00
_cell.angle_beta   90.00
_cell.angle_gamma   90.00
#
_symmetry.space_group_name_H-M   'P 1'
#
loop_
_entity.id
_entity.type
_entity.pdbx_description
1 polymer ?
#
loop_
_entity_poly.entity_id
_entity_poly.type
_entity_poly.pdbx_seq_one_letter_code
_entity_poly.pdbx_strand_id
1 'polypeptide(L)'
;MNTEFSLLQHLGVTVGNCDTSADQVPHTPPNREAFRVWAPIQHPPSKCGPVEDTCRVLDKRRKGAHPSYADPTGEVFLRRKNGVEVQYIVYNSKVPSVYGINKRLAEKKKLEREGGKNSALAAYGLGLGEDQAREEARRELLQELLRCNEEQARLKKEEELRERDRRIVRERAVAHYNAAEAAREEEAIDRENMREDAVGEAAAEHPTRREEPRAGATGNTRGGATLYSNVDEDEHRRVTAVERARQFAEENFRVAEQRRAEHKAQEQAERERAQTELIELQRQLAQEHAKDVERHRRNAEALRIAQETERERLCRANTADDPSHVLPSWSLFDAMEKREQEEAIRSHQTQVENMTLNAHLAAQKRASAQAERDRERQAAAECAKAELEKFQREVERARQRRQKERAELEEAAAAAAKARQAQADASRQREQSMEALLFWPAARSPRAEEAKAAEVRRFREDLRREAEKKRNEVARKREEERARERALIEYDARSAQEALAHERREAREKAESLRRTLEAQIAQKRKETVGMRQACAAVDVRHVPATEAVILYRCPLTGELLPASAYDFGLRGRS
;
A
#
# COMPACT_ATOMS: atom_id res chain seq x y z
N MET A 1 51.63 -28.20 -20.10
CA MET A 1 50.48 -28.49 -20.97
C MET A 1 49.31 -28.79 -20.05
N ASN A 2 48.36 -27.90 -19.76
CA ASN A 2 47.84 -26.83 -20.59
C ASN A 2 47.30 -25.67 -19.75
N THR A 3 47.75 -24.48 -20.16
CA THR A 3 46.95 -23.26 -20.38
C THR A 3 46.16 -22.61 -19.25
N GLU A 4 46.44 -22.90 -17.98
CA GLU A 4 45.93 -22.06 -16.89
C GLU A 4 47.02 -21.42 -16.02
N PHE A 5 48.29 -21.82 -16.20
CA PHE A 5 49.42 -21.23 -15.48
C PHE A 5 50.06 -20.00 -16.15
N SER A 6 49.48 -19.49 -17.24
CA SER A 6 50.00 -18.30 -17.92
C SER A 6 49.71 -16.97 -17.19
N LEU A 7 48.78 -16.95 -16.22
CA LEU A 7 48.45 -15.74 -15.47
C LEU A 7 49.41 -15.47 -14.29
N LEU A 8 50.05 -16.51 -13.75
CA LEU A 8 50.93 -16.42 -12.57
C LEU A 8 52.34 -15.94 -12.93
N GLN A 9 52.77 -16.11 -14.18
CA GLN A 9 54.06 -15.62 -14.68
C GLN A 9 54.07 -14.10 -14.92
N HIS A 10 52.89 -13.47 -15.08
CA HIS A 10 52.73 -12.02 -15.29
C HIS A 10 52.70 -11.18 -13.99
N LEU A 11 52.61 -11.82 -12.82
CA LEU A 11 52.52 -11.16 -11.52
C LEU A 11 53.79 -11.25 -10.66
N GLY A 12 54.88 -11.80 -11.19
CA GLY A 12 56.21 -11.68 -10.58
C GLY A 12 56.41 -12.41 -9.24
N VAL A 13 55.70 -13.51 -8.99
CA VAL A 13 55.99 -14.39 -7.84
C VAL A 13 56.22 -15.81 -8.32
N THR A 14 57.48 -16.26 -8.22
CA THR A 14 57.88 -17.65 -8.35
C THR A 14 57.50 -18.41 -7.08
N VAL A 15 56.65 -19.43 -7.17
CA VAL A 15 56.50 -20.40 -6.08
C VAL A 15 57.54 -21.49 -6.32
N GLY A 16 58.56 -21.52 -5.47
CA GLY A 16 59.44 -22.69 -5.37
C GLY A 16 58.63 -23.84 -4.79
N ASN A 17 58.35 -24.85 -5.62
CA ASN A 17 57.93 -26.15 -5.14
C ASN A 17 59.15 -26.85 -4.53
N CYS A 18 58.95 -27.57 -3.42
CA CYS A 18 59.45 -28.93 -3.17
C CYS A 18 59.38 -29.25 -1.67
N ASP A 19 58.40 -30.08 -1.33
CA ASP A 19 58.51 -31.37 -0.64
C ASP A 19 59.73 -31.71 0.24
N THR A 20 59.34 -32.34 1.36
CA THR A 20 59.97 -33.46 2.09
C THR A 20 61.21 -33.26 2.97
N SER A 21 60.99 -33.63 4.24
CA SER A 21 61.63 -34.73 4.98
C SER A 21 62.56 -34.41 6.17
N ALA A 22 62.24 -35.15 7.25
CA ALA A 22 63.12 -35.89 8.15
C ALA A 22 63.84 -35.17 9.32
N ASP A 23 63.59 -35.73 10.51
CA ASP A 23 64.50 -36.05 11.61
C ASP A 23 65.68 -35.13 11.91
N GLN A 24 65.70 -34.60 13.14
CA GLN A 24 66.77 -34.83 14.14
C GLN A 24 66.44 -34.15 15.49
N VAL A 25 66.24 -34.98 16.52
CA VAL A 25 66.58 -34.68 17.93
C VAL A 25 68.12 -34.64 18.00
N PRO A 26 68.85 -33.77 18.75
CA PRO A 26 68.94 -33.88 20.23
C PRO A 26 69.45 -32.67 21.07
N HIS A 27 69.45 -32.91 22.39
CA HIS A 27 70.29 -32.34 23.47
C HIS A 27 69.80 -31.13 24.28
N THR A 28 69.22 -31.45 25.44
CA THR A 28 69.27 -30.64 26.67
C THR A 28 70.67 -30.68 27.31
N PRO A 29 71.17 -29.54 27.84
CA PRO A 29 72.14 -29.52 28.94
C PRO A 29 71.51 -28.97 30.25
N PRO A 30 72.15 -29.22 31.42
CA PRO A 30 71.48 -29.36 32.71
C PRO A 30 71.64 -28.14 33.64
N ASN A 31 70.84 -28.15 34.72
CA ASN A 31 70.77 -27.18 35.84
C ASN A 31 70.15 -25.80 35.56
N ARG A 32 68.82 -25.73 35.50
CA ARG A 32 68.07 -24.54 35.90
C ARG A 32 66.84 -24.94 36.70
N GLU A 33 66.57 -24.17 37.76
CA GLU A 33 65.37 -24.22 38.60
C GLU A 33 64.14 -24.64 37.77
N ALA A 34 63.43 -25.69 38.20
CA ALA A 34 62.37 -26.30 37.42
C ALA A 34 61.20 -25.33 37.21
N PHE A 35 61.20 -24.61 36.09
CA PHE A 35 60.05 -23.87 35.59
C PHE A 35 59.02 -24.89 35.10
N ARG A 36 57.88 -25.00 35.78
CA ARG A 36 56.76 -25.79 35.28
C ARG A 36 56.03 -24.93 34.23
N VAL A 37 56.36 -25.15 32.96
CA VAL A 37 55.71 -24.49 31.83
C VAL A 37 54.33 -25.10 31.64
N TRP A 38 53.29 -24.29 31.71
CA TRP A 38 51.94 -24.70 31.31
C TRP A 38 51.72 -24.27 29.85
N ALA A 39 51.24 -25.19 29.01
CA ALA A 39 50.85 -24.94 27.63
C ALA A 39 49.65 -23.97 27.57
N PRO A 40 49.44 -23.24 26.45
CA PRO A 40 48.52 -22.11 26.42
C PRO A 40 47.07 -22.57 26.56
N ILE A 41 46.49 -22.36 27.74
CA ILE A 41 45.04 -22.46 27.95
C ILE A 41 44.48 -21.08 27.61
N GLN A 42 43.69 -20.98 26.54
CA GLN A 42 42.97 -19.76 26.20
C GLN A 42 41.96 -19.44 27.30
N HIS A 43 42.31 -18.57 28.24
CA HIS A 43 41.33 -17.97 29.14
C HIS A 43 40.49 -16.96 28.35
N PRO A 44 39.16 -17.06 28.33
CA PRO A 44 38.33 -16.02 27.74
C PRO A 44 38.37 -14.75 28.61
N PRO A 45 38.34 -13.55 28.01
CA PRO A 45 38.37 -12.31 28.77
C PRO A 45 37.10 -12.17 29.63
N SER A 46 37.27 -12.05 30.94
CA SER A 46 36.18 -11.76 31.87
C SER A 46 35.59 -10.38 31.55
N LYS A 47 34.41 -10.35 30.94
CA LYS A 47 33.57 -9.16 30.88
C LYS A 47 32.87 -9.00 32.24
N CYS A 48 33.43 -8.20 33.12
CA CYS A 48 32.65 -7.60 34.22
C CYS A 48 31.57 -6.71 33.60
N GLY A 49 30.31 -6.98 33.90
CA GLY A 49 29.17 -6.16 33.48
C GLY A 49 29.15 -4.78 34.15
N PRO A 50 28.30 -3.85 33.70
CA PRO A 50 28.15 -2.55 34.33
C PRO A 50 27.27 -2.71 35.57
N VAL A 51 27.89 -2.67 36.75
CA VAL A 51 27.18 -2.48 38.02
C VAL A 51 27.56 -1.11 38.55
N GLU A 52 26.58 -0.22 38.46
CA GLU A 52 26.22 0.84 39.39
C GLU A 52 27.32 1.80 39.87
N ASP A 53 27.12 3.07 39.49
CA ASP A 53 27.63 4.24 40.17
C ASP A 53 27.41 4.13 41.68
N THR A 54 28.47 3.86 42.43
CA THR A 54 28.76 4.45 43.76
C THR A 54 30.00 3.78 44.36
N CYS A 55 31.18 4.31 44.06
CA CYS A 55 32.30 4.40 45.00
C CYS A 55 33.37 5.32 44.41
N ARG A 56 33.50 6.49 45.02
CA ARG A 56 34.57 7.46 44.77
C ARG A 56 35.92 6.91 45.25
N VAL A 57 36.97 7.32 44.53
CA VAL A 57 38.37 7.42 44.99
C VAL A 57 39.07 6.09 45.23
N LEU A 58 39.83 5.66 44.22
CA LEU A 58 41.28 5.54 44.32
C LEU A 58 41.83 5.35 42.89
N ASP A 59 42.22 6.47 42.29
CA ASP A 59 43.22 6.49 41.24
C ASP A 59 44.51 5.84 41.76
N LYS A 60 44.70 4.56 41.42
CA LYS A 60 46.04 4.02 41.24
C LYS A 60 46.09 3.39 39.87
N ARG A 61 46.72 4.16 38.95
CA ARG A 61 47.21 3.74 37.64
C ARG A 61 47.82 2.33 37.71
N ARG A 62 47.01 1.29 37.46
CA ARG A 62 47.49 0.04 36.89
C ARG A 62 47.01 0.05 35.45
N LYS A 63 47.83 0.66 34.59
CA LYS A 63 47.71 0.50 33.14
C LYS A 63 47.85 -1.00 32.86
N GLY A 64 46.74 -1.72 32.79
CA GLY A 64 46.70 -3.01 32.12
C GLY A 64 47.19 -2.83 30.69
N ALA A 65 47.98 -3.77 30.21
CA ALA A 65 48.60 -3.70 28.89
C ALA A 65 47.55 -3.43 27.82
N HIS A 66 47.71 -2.32 27.07
CA HIS A 66 46.95 -2.14 25.84
C HIS A 66 47.34 -3.29 24.90
N PRO A 67 46.39 -4.05 24.30
CA PRO A 67 46.64 -5.21 23.43
C PRO A 67 47.35 -4.85 22.10
N SER A 68 47.81 -3.61 22.01
CA SER A 68 48.32 -2.94 20.83
C SER A 68 49.85 -3.04 20.71
N TYR A 69 50.54 -3.45 21.78
CA TYR A 69 52.00 -3.43 21.88
C TYR A 69 52.63 -4.77 22.25
N ALA A 70 51.84 -5.84 22.40
CA ALA A 70 52.42 -7.14 22.66
C ALA A 70 51.52 -8.27 22.19
N ASP A 71 52.13 -9.31 21.60
CA ASP A 71 51.46 -10.57 21.37
C ASP A 71 51.60 -11.43 22.64
N PRO A 72 50.50 -11.97 23.20
CA PRO A 72 50.62 -12.97 24.25
C PRO A 72 51.29 -14.21 23.66
N THR A 73 52.47 -14.56 24.15
CA THR A 73 53.11 -15.84 23.78
C THR A 73 52.41 -17.04 24.42
N GLY A 74 51.53 -16.80 25.39
CA GLY A 74 50.84 -17.84 26.15
C GLY A 74 51.71 -18.50 27.22
N GLU A 75 52.92 -17.97 27.47
CA GLU A 75 53.84 -18.51 28.48
C GLU A 75 53.56 -17.91 29.86
N VAL A 76 53.10 -18.76 30.78
CA VAL A 76 52.92 -18.42 32.20
C VAL A 76 53.92 -19.24 33.02
N PHE A 77 54.79 -18.55 33.75
CA PHE A 77 55.75 -19.17 34.64
C PHE A 77 55.31 -19.00 36.09
N LEU A 78 55.11 -20.12 36.77
CA LEU A 78 54.86 -20.14 38.21
C LEU A 78 56.19 -20.27 38.95
N ARG A 79 56.48 -19.33 39.85
CA ARG A 79 57.63 -19.43 40.75
C ARG A 79 57.17 -19.20 42.18
N ARG A 80 57.52 -20.14 43.06
CA ARG A 80 57.38 -19.94 44.51
C ARG A 80 58.52 -19.05 44.99
N LYS A 81 58.18 -17.85 45.46
CA LYS A 81 59.11 -16.96 46.17
C LYS A 81 58.53 -16.69 47.55
N ASN A 82 59.34 -16.91 48.59
CA ASN A 82 58.98 -16.66 49.99
C ASN A 82 57.65 -17.33 50.41
N GLY A 83 57.39 -18.55 49.95
CA GLY A 83 56.18 -19.32 50.31
C GLY A 83 54.89 -18.92 49.60
N VAL A 84 54.92 -17.92 48.70
CA VAL A 84 53.78 -17.50 47.89
C VAL A 84 54.02 -17.87 46.43
N GLU A 85 52.99 -18.41 45.76
CA GLU A 85 53.03 -18.68 44.32
C GLU A 85 52.83 -17.38 43.54
N VAL A 86 53.87 -16.96 42.82
CA VAL A 86 53.84 -15.77 41.97
C VAL A 86 53.76 -16.22 40.50
N GLN A 87 52.75 -15.72 39.79
CA GLN A 87 52.53 -15.98 38.38
C GLN A 87 53.22 -14.90 37.53
N TYR A 88 54.18 -15.30 36.69
CA TYR A 88 54.81 -14.41 35.72
C TYR A 88 54.22 -14.66 34.34
N ILE A 89 53.57 -13.64 33.78
CA ILE A 89 52.97 -13.71 32.44
C ILE A 89 53.90 -13.00 31.47
N VAL A 90 54.38 -13.71 30.46
CA VAL A 90 55.33 -13.20 29.46
C VAL A 90 54.61 -12.83 28.16
N TYR A 91 54.94 -11.66 27.61
CA TYR A 91 54.43 -11.20 26.32
C TYR A 91 55.58 -10.85 25.36
N ASN A 92 55.43 -11.08 24.06
CA ASN A 92 56.40 -10.59 23.07
C ASN A 92 56.06 -9.14 22.70
N SER A 93 56.96 -8.20 22.98
CA SER A 93 56.70 -6.79 22.65
C SER A 93 56.80 -6.54 21.14
N LYS A 94 55.82 -5.83 20.56
CA LYS A 94 55.80 -5.39 19.16
C LYS A 94 56.14 -3.89 19.09
N VAL A 95 57.14 -3.54 18.29
CA VAL A 95 57.42 -2.13 17.97
C VAL A 95 56.32 -1.62 17.03
N PRO A 96 55.55 -0.58 17.39
CA PRO A 96 54.50 -0.06 16.51
C PRO A 96 55.14 0.56 15.26
N SER A 97 54.70 0.13 14.07
CA SER A 97 55.14 0.74 12.82
C SER A 97 54.58 2.16 12.69
N VAL A 98 55.35 3.06 12.06
CA VAL A 98 54.93 4.46 11.77
C VAL A 98 53.58 4.49 11.05
N TYR A 99 53.33 3.50 10.20
CA TYR A 99 52.06 3.29 9.51
C TYR A 99 50.89 2.97 10.47
N GLY A 100 51.13 2.19 11.53
CA GLY A 100 50.13 1.87 12.55
C GLY A 100 49.72 3.07 13.40
N ILE A 101 50.63 4.00 13.66
CA ILE A 101 50.35 5.24 14.40
C ILE A 101 49.49 6.18 13.54
N ASN A 102 49.83 6.33 12.26
CA ASN A 102 49.07 7.16 11.32
C ASN A 102 47.66 6.60 11.04
N LYS A 103 47.53 5.27 10.96
CA LYS A 103 46.23 4.60 10.82
C LYS A 103 45.31 4.89 12.02
N ARG A 104 45.85 4.92 13.25
CA ARG A 104 45.06 5.23 14.46
C ARG A 104 44.64 6.69 14.54
N LEU A 105 45.50 7.63 14.13
CA LEU A 105 45.14 9.06 14.03
C LEU A 105 44.03 9.30 12.99
N ALA A 106 44.05 8.53 11.89
CA ALA A 106 42.99 8.54 10.88
C ALA A 106 41.68 7.93 11.40
N GLU A 107 41.75 6.79 12.10
CA GLU A 107 40.60 6.12 12.69
C GLU A 107 39.92 6.97 13.78
N LYS A 108 40.69 7.67 14.61
CA LYS A 108 40.14 8.56 15.65
C LYS A 108 39.40 9.78 15.04
N LYS A 109 39.97 10.38 13.99
CA LYS A 109 39.32 11.46 13.23
C LYS A 109 38.08 11.00 12.46
N LYS A 110 38.02 9.71 12.09
CA LYS A 110 36.87 9.10 11.41
C LYS A 110 35.71 8.86 12.39
N LEU A 111 36.01 8.33 13.58
CA LEU A 111 35.03 8.14 14.66
C LEU A 111 34.38 9.46 15.14
N GLU A 112 35.15 10.55 15.26
CA GLU A 112 34.62 11.86 15.66
C GLU A 112 33.72 12.51 14.60
N ARG A 113 33.86 12.11 13.32
CA ARG A 113 33.03 12.60 12.21
C ARG A 113 31.77 11.76 12.02
N GLU A 114 31.83 10.47 12.33
CA GLU A 114 30.72 9.52 12.18
C GLU A 114 29.75 9.54 13.37
N GLY A 115 30.17 9.99 14.56
CA GLY A 115 29.30 10.14 15.73
C GLY A 115 28.30 11.32 15.70
N GLY A 116 28.44 12.25 14.74
CA GLY A 116 27.65 13.49 14.71
C GLY A 116 26.46 13.51 13.74
N LYS A 117 26.32 12.54 12.83
CA LYS A 117 25.31 12.60 11.76
C LYS A 117 24.79 11.20 11.40
N ASN A 118 23.59 10.91 11.89
CA ASN A 118 22.58 10.10 11.23
C ASN A 118 22.72 8.55 11.27
N SER A 119 21.76 7.98 12.00
CA SER A 119 20.81 6.97 11.50
C SER A 119 21.08 5.47 11.77
N ALA A 120 20.28 4.96 12.70
CA ALA A 120 19.19 3.99 12.52
C ALA A 120 19.45 2.56 12.01
N LEU A 121 20.65 2.15 11.59
CA LEU A 121 20.86 0.78 11.05
C LEU A 121 21.98 -0.03 11.72
N ALA A 122 22.30 0.25 12.98
CA ALA A 122 23.16 -0.62 13.80
C ALA A 122 22.46 -1.91 14.29
N ALA A 123 21.40 -2.37 13.62
CA ALA A 123 20.53 -3.46 14.08
C ALA A 123 20.78 -4.83 13.41
N TYR A 124 21.53 -4.90 12.31
CA TYR A 124 21.71 -6.18 11.60
C TYR A 124 23.19 -6.52 11.43
N GLY A 125 23.87 -6.70 12.56
CA GLY A 125 25.16 -7.37 12.63
C GLY A 125 25.00 -8.88 12.52
N LEU A 126 24.85 -9.40 11.30
CA LEU A 126 25.05 -10.83 11.04
C LEU A 126 26.55 -11.09 10.86
N GLY A 127 27.23 -11.38 11.97
CA GLY A 127 28.54 -12.01 11.96
C GLY A 127 28.34 -13.52 12.04
N LEU A 128 28.39 -14.22 10.90
CA LEU A 128 28.58 -15.67 10.93
C LEU A 128 30.01 -15.98 11.33
N GLY A 129 30.20 -17.19 11.90
CA GLY A 129 31.33 -18.16 12.04
C GLY A 129 31.28 -19.25 10.94
N GLU A 130 32.39 -19.87 10.54
CA GLU A 130 32.58 -21.11 9.71
C GLU A 130 32.77 -20.96 8.19
N ASP A 131 34.01 -20.89 7.69
CA ASP A 131 34.30 -20.36 6.33
C ASP A 131 33.78 -21.16 5.12
N GLN A 132 33.42 -22.45 5.23
CA GLN A 132 32.77 -23.19 4.13
C GLN A 132 31.24 -23.12 4.19
N ALA A 133 30.64 -23.33 5.36
CA ALA A 133 29.20 -23.10 5.57
C ALA A 133 28.84 -21.61 5.45
N ARG A 134 29.76 -20.69 5.77
CA ARG A 134 29.67 -19.25 5.49
C ARG A 134 29.83 -18.97 4.01
N GLU A 135 30.71 -19.64 3.28
CA GLU A 135 30.82 -19.41 1.84
C GLU A 135 29.60 -19.96 1.10
N GLU A 136 29.07 -21.11 1.52
CA GLU A 136 27.81 -21.67 1.03
C GLU A 136 26.63 -20.79 1.45
N ALA A 137 26.49 -20.42 2.72
CA ALA A 137 25.47 -19.49 3.19
C ALA A 137 25.64 -18.09 2.58
N ARG A 138 26.86 -17.66 2.23
CA ARG A 138 27.12 -16.39 1.53
C ARG A 138 26.81 -16.53 0.04
N ARG A 139 27.03 -17.68 -0.58
CA ARG A 139 26.63 -17.96 -1.96
C ARG A 139 25.12 -18.07 -2.07
N GLU A 140 24.47 -18.75 -1.13
CA GLU A 140 23.02 -18.80 -0.98
C GLU A 140 22.45 -17.41 -0.70
N LEU A 141 23.00 -16.67 0.26
CA LEU A 141 22.59 -15.30 0.53
C LEU A 141 22.83 -14.37 -0.66
N LEU A 142 23.93 -14.52 -1.41
CA LEU A 142 24.18 -13.72 -2.62
C LEU A 142 23.24 -14.13 -3.76
N GLN A 143 22.87 -15.41 -3.88
CA GLN A 143 21.87 -15.87 -4.84
C GLN A 143 20.47 -15.40 -4.45
N GLU A 144 20.12 -15.40 -3.17
CA GLU A 144 18.87 -14.84 -2.65
C GLU A 144 18.85 -13.32 -2.83
N LEU A 145 19.94 -12.61 -2.56
CA LEU A 145 20.05 -11.18 -2.82
C LEU A 145 20.00 -10.86 -4.32
N LEU A 146 20.61 -11.67 -5.18
CA LEU A 146 20.50 -11.54 -6.63
C LEU A 146 19.05 -11.79 -7.08
N ARG A 147 18.38 -12.83 -6.57
CA ARG A 147 16.96 -13.09 -6.82
C ARG A 147 16.08 -11.93 -6.34
N CYS A 148 16.28 -11.44 -5.14
CA CYS A 148 15.55 -10.28 -4.62
C CYS A 148 15.82 -9.01 -5.44
N ASN A 149 17.04 -8.82 -5.94
CA ASN A 149 17.39 -7.66 -6.78
C ASN A 149 16.77 -7.81 -8.18
N GLU A 150 16.75 -9.02 -8.75
CA GLU A 150 16.04 -9.33 -10.00
C GLU A 150 14.53 -9.19 -9.84
N GLU A 151 13.95 -9.63 -8.73
CA GLU A 151 12.54 -9.46 -8.38
C GLU A 151 12.20 -7.98 -8.17
N GLN A 152 13.02 -7.22 -7.46
CA GLN A 152 12.84 -5.77 -7.32
C GLN A 152 13.00 -5.05 -8.65
N ALA A 153 13.93 -5.46 -9.52
CA ALA A 153 14.08 -4.91 -10.86
C ALA A 153 12.89 -5.28 -11.75
N ARG A 154 12.33 -6.48 -11.61
CA ARG A 154 11.09 -6.90 -12.28
C ARG A 154 9.89 -6.11 -11.78
N LEU A 155 9.73 -5.97 -10.47
CA LEU A 155 8.66 -5.17 -9.85
C LEU A 155 8.77 -3.70 -10.26
N LYS A 156 9.97 -3.11 -10.29
CA LYS A 156 10.18 -1.75 -10.79
C LYS A 156 9.82 -1.62 -12.27
N LYS A 157 10.21 -2.57 -13.11
CA LYS A 157 9.79 -2.58 -14.52
C LYS A 157 8.28 -2.75 -14.67
N GLU A 158 7.65 -3.57 -13.83
CA GLU A 158 6.20 -3.76 -13.83
C GLU A 158 5.46 -2.51 -13.33
N GLU A 159 5.98 -1.83 -12.30
CA GLU A 159 5.49 -0.54 -11.84
C GLU A 159 5.67 0.56 -12.90
N GLU A 160 6.83 0.63 -13.55
CA GLU A 160 7.06 1.54 -14.68
C GLU A 160 6.11 1.28 -15.85
N LEU A 161 5.81 0.01 -16.16
CA LEU A 161 4.83 -0.36 -17.17
C LEU A 161 3.41 0.05 -16.74
N ARG A 162 3.03 -0.22 -15.48
CA ARG A 162 1.73 0.21 -14.92
C ARG A 162 1.60 1.74 -14.88
N GLU A 163 2.68 2.46 -14.61
CA GLU A 163 2.72 3.93 -14.66
C GLU A 163 2.62 4.45 -16.09
N ARG A 164 3.30 3.82 -17.04
CA ARG A 164 3.15 4.12 -18.48
C ARG A 164 1.72 3.87 -18.94
N ASP A 165 1.10 2.77 -18.55
CA ASP A 165 -0.29 2.46 -18.89
C ASP A 165 -1.25 3.48 -18.26
N ARG A 166 -1.04 3.84 -16.98
CA ARG A 166 -1.80 4.93 -16.32
C ARG A 166 -1.61 6.26 -17.04
N ARG A 167 -0.39 6.56 -17.52
CA ARG A 167 -0.11 7.77 -18.28
C ARG A 167 -0.81 7.75 -19.63
N ILE A 168 -0.75 6.65 -20.37
CA ILE A 168 -1.45 6.47 -21.65
C ILE A 168 -2.97 6.58 -21.47
N VAL A 169 -3.53 5.99 -20.42
CA VAL A 169 -4.97 6.12 -20.10
C VAL A 169 -5.34 7.58 -19.79
N ARG A 170 -4.51 8.29 -19.01
CA ARG A 170 -4.71 9.72 -18.73
C ARG A 170 -4.58 10.57 -19.99
N GLU A 171 -3.58 10.32 -20.82
CA GLU A 171 -3.37 11.03 -22.10
C GLU A 171 -4.52 10.77 -23.08
N ARG A 172 -5.04 9.52 -23.15
CA ARG A 172 -6.26 9.20 -23.92
C ARG A 172 -7.49 9.89 -23.36
N ALA A 173 -7.66 9.93 -22.04
CA ALA A 173 -8.77 10.63 -21.41
C ALA A 173 -8.73 12.14 -21.69
N VAL A 174 -7.54 12.75 -21.64
CA VAL A 174 -7.33 14.16 -22.00
C VAL A 174 -7.57 14.38 -23.50
N ALA A 175 -7.11 13.49 -24.37
CA ALA A 175 -7.37 13.58 -25.80
C ALA A 175 -8.87 13.46 -26.12
N HIS A 176 -9.59 12.56 -25.46
CA HIS A 176 -11.05 12.45 -25.57
C HIS A 176 -11.77 13.68 -25.03
N TYR A 177 -11.31 14.23 -23.90
CA TYR A 177 -11.86 15.47 -23.35
C TYR A 177 -11.66 16.64 -24.32
N ASN A 178 -10.45 16.82 -24.84
CA ASN A 178 -10.14 17.87 -25.79
C ASN A 178 -10.88 17.67 -27.13
N ALA A 179 -11.04 16.44 -27.61
CA ALA A 179 -11.84 16.16 -28.81
C ALA A 179 -13.33 16.44 -28.59
N ALA A 180 -13.86 16.13 -27.40
CA ALA A 180 -15.24 16.44 -27.03
C ALA A 180 -15.45 17.95 -26.82
N GLU A 181 -14.41 18.67 -26.35
CA GLU A 181 -14.45 20.13 -26.23
C GLU A 181 -14.37 20.79 -27.61
N ALA A 182 -13.46 20.35 -28.48
CA ALA A 182 -13.37 20.81 -29.87
C ALA A 182 -14.66 20.54 -30.65
N ALA A 183 -15.32 19.39 -30.47
CA ALA A 183 -16.61 19.11 -31.09
C ALA A 183 -17.74 20.02 -30.57
N ARG A 184 -17.67 20.47 -29.30
CA ARG A 184 -18.61 21.45 -28.73
C ARG A 184 -18.33 22.86 -29.24
N GLU A 185 -17.05 23.20 -29.45
CA GLU A 185 -16.65 24.46 -30.09
C GLU A 185 -17.06 24.49 -31.56
N GLU A 186 -16.86 23.41 -32.32
CA GLU A 186 -17.40 23.28 -33.69
C GLU A 186 -18.92 23.36 -33.72
N GLU A 187 -19.65 22.65 -32.84
CA GLU A 187 -21.11 22.81 -32.75
C GLU A 187 -21.52 24.24 -32.39
N ALA A 188 -20.73 24.96 -31.59
CA ALA A 188 -21.02 26.34 -31.23
C ALA A 188 -20.77 27.29 -32.41
N ILE A 189 -19.67 27.08 -33.15
CA ILE A 189 -19.33 27.83 -34.36
C ILE A 189 -20.36 27.54 -35.46
N ASP A 190 -20.76 26.28 -35.67
CA ASP A 190 -21.81 25.92 -36.63
C ASP A 190 -23.16 26.51 -36.25
N ARG A 191 -23.49 26.56 -34.96
CA ARG A 191 -24.71 27.25 -34.49
C ARG A 191 -24.62 28.76 -34.64
N GLU A 192 -23.43 29.35 -34.54
CA GLU A 192 -23.19 30.76 -34.76
C GLU A 192 -23.27 31.09 -36.25
N ASN A 193 -22.61 30.32 -37.12
CA ASN A 193 -22.72 30.41 -38.57
C ASN A 193 -24.16 30.20 -39.06
N MET A 194 -24.89 29.22 -38.53
CA MET A 194 -26.31 29.02 -38.87
C MET A 194 -27.19 30.19 -38.40
N ARG A 195 -26.82 30.89 -37.32
CA ARG A 195 -27.50 32.12 -36.89
C ARG A 195 -27.11 33.29 -37.77
N GLU A 196 -25.85 33.40 -38.19
CA GLU A 196 -25.38 34.44 -39.11
C GLU A 196 -25.99 34.26 -40.51
N ASP A 197 -26.10 33.03 -41.00
CA ASP A 197 -26.77 32.69 -42.26
C ASP A 197 -28.27 32.94 -42.18
N ALA A 198 -28.92 32.58 -41.07
CA ALA A 198 -30.34 32.90 -40.86
C ALA A 198 -30.59 34.42 -40.74
N VAL A 199 -29.64 35.17 -40.18
CA VAL A 199 -29.69 36.65 -40.15
C VAL A 199 -29.35 37.24 -41.53
N GLY A 200 -28.48 36.59 -42.30
CA GLY A 200 -28.10 36.95 -43.67
C GLY A 200 -29.23 36.71 -44.67
N GLU A 201 -29.95 35.59 -44.58
CA GLU A 201 -31.18 35.32 -45.34
C GLU A 201 -32.28 36.30 -44.94
N ALA A 202 -32.50 36.54 -43.64
CA ALA A 202 -33.49 37.52 -43.18
C ALA A 202 -33.15 38.97 -43.60
N ALA A 203 -31.86 39.30 -43.72
CA ALA A 203 -31.39 40.60 -44.22
C ALA A 203 -31.41 40.69 -45.76
N ALA A 204 -31.24 39.58 -46.47
CA ALA A 204 -31.40 39.51 -47.93
C ALA A 204 -32.88 39.59 -48.35
N GLU A 205 -33.80 39.10 -47.50
CA GLU A 205 -35.25 39.16 -47.72
C GLU A 205 -35.88 40.54 -47.35
N HIS A 206 -35.14 41.45 -46.71
CA HIS A 206 -35.60 42.79 -46.34
C HIS A 206 -34.51 43.88 -46.52
N PRO A 207 -34.61 44.86 -47.45
CA PRO A 207 -35.28 44.94 -48.75
C PRO A 207 -34.35 45.43 -49.89
N THR A 208 -34.43 44.83 -51.08
CA THR A 208 -34.08 45.50 -52.38
C THR A 208 -35.27 46.30 -52.93
N ARG A 209 -36.02 46.98 -52.05
CA ARG A 209 -36.95 48.07 -52.42
C ARG A 209 -36.30 49.40 -52.06
N ARG A 210 -35.23 49.72 -52.78
CA ARG A 210 -34.69 51.08 -52.82
C ARG A 210 -35.46 51.81 -53.92
N GLU A 211 -36.10 52.90 -53.53
CA GLU A 211 -36.92 53.77 -54.37
C GLU A 211 -36.17 54.17 -55.65
N GLU A 212 -36.67 53.75 -56.81
CA GLU A 212 -36.37 54.41 -58.07
C GLU A 212 -37.34 55.59 -58.25
N PRO A 213 -36.84 56.81 -58.53
CA PRO A 213 -37.70 57.96 -58.74
C PRO A 213 -38.40 57.83 -60.10
N ARG A 214 -39.71 57.63 -60.05
CA ARG A 214 -40.60 57.76 -61.21
C ARG A 214 -40.51 59.18 -61.78
N ALA A 215 -40.00 59.29 -63.00
CA ALA A 215 -40.29 60.41 -63.88
C ALA A 215 -41.20 59.91 -65.02
N GLY A 216 -42.26 60.67 -65.29
CA GLY A 216 -42.86 60.74 -66.63
C GLY A 216 -44.03 59.81 -66.95
N ALA A 217 -45.23 60.30 -66.64
CA ALA A 217 -46.33 60.49 -67.59
C ALA A 217 -47.01 59.28 -68.30
N THR A 218 -48.32 59.25 -68.05
CA THR A 218 -49.44 58.88 -68.93
C THR A 218 -49.68 57.39 -69.23
N GLY A 219 -50.83 56.91 -68.77
CA GLY A 219 -51.36 55.59 -69.11
C GLY A 219 -52.61 55.28 -68.29
N ASN A 220 -53.72 55.84 -68.71
CA ASN A 220 -55.04 55.70 -68.10
C ASN A 220 -55.56 54.27 -68.25
N THR A 221 -55.70 53.48 -67.18
CA THR A 221 -56.68 52.38 -67.13
C THR A 221 -57.17 52.13 -65.70
N ARG A 222 -58.47 52.34 -65.55
CA ARG A 222 -59.32 51.93 -64.45
C ARG A 222 -59.33 50.39 -64.41
N GLY A 223 -58.82 49.78 -63.34
CA GLY A 223 -58.81 48.33 -63.13
C GLY A 223 -58.89 48.04 -61.63
N GLY A 224 -59.91 47.29 -61.24
CA GLY A 224 -60.33 47.11 -59.86
C GLY A 224 -59.32 46.42 -58.95
N ALA A 225 -59.52 46.65 -57.66
CA ALA A 225 -58.85 45.96 -56.57
C ALA A 225 -59.00 44.43 -56.70
N THR A 226 -57.89 43.74 -56.89
CA THR A 226 -57.72 42.33 -56.50
C THR A 226 -56.43 42.25 -55.71
N LEU A 227 -56.54 42.52 -54.40
CA LEU A 227 -55.44 42.45 -53.43
C LEU A 227 -55.54 41.20 -52.53
N TYR A 228 -56.35 40.20 -52.94
CA TYR A 228 -56.71 39.04 -52.11
C TYR A 228 -56.54 37.68 -52.81
N SER A 229 -55.59 37.50 -53.74
CA SER A 229 -55.34 36.18 -54.36
C SER A 229 -54.09 35.44 -53.88
N ASN A 230 -53.24 36.06 -53.06
CA ASN A 230 -51.94 35.46 -52.69
C ASN A 230 -51.94 34.80 -51.30
N VAL A 231 -52.99 35.00 -50.50
CA VAL A 231 -53.09 34.41 -49.16
C VAL A 231 -53.23 32.88 -49.25
N ASP A 232 -54.00 32.38 -50.21
CA ASP A 232 -54.25 30.94 -50.36
C ASP A 232 -53.03 30.15 -50.85
N GLU A 233 -52.15 30.75 -51.67
CA GLU A 233 -50.90 30.10 -52.11
C GLU A 233 -49.85 30.03 -50.99
N ASP A 234 -49.74 31.09 -50.17
CA ASP A 234 -48.81 31.11 -49.04
C ASP A 234 -49.28 30.19 -47.91
N GLU A 235 -50.59 30.08 -47.69
CA GLU A 235 -51.19 29.10 -46.76
C GLU A 235 -50.88 27.66 -47.23
N HIS A 236 -51.04 27.36 -48.52
CA HIS A 236 -50.70 26.05 -49.09
C HIS A 236 -49.20 25.72 -48.99
N ARG A 237 -48.32 26.69 -49.22
CA ARG A 237 -46.87 26.50 -49.05
C ARG A 237 -46.50 26.25 -47.59
N ARG A 238 -47.15 26.93 -46.64
CA ARG A 238 -46.98 26.68 -45.21
C ARG A 238 -47.46 25.28 -44.81
N VAL A 239 -48.65 24.87 -45.25
CA VAL A 239 -49.19 23.54 -44.94
C VAL A 239 -48.27 22.44 -45.50
N THR A 240 -47.82 22.57 -46.75
CA THR A 240 -46.91 21.57 -47.35
C THR A 240 -45.51 21.56 -46.73
N ALA A 241 -45.03 22.69 -46.19
CA ALA A 241 -43.77 22.73 -45.43
C ALA A 241 -43.92 22.05 -44.06
N VAL A 242 -45.05 22.27 -43.38
CA VAL A 242 -45.37 21.60 -42.11
C VAL A 242 -45.54 20.10 -42.30
N GLU A 243 -46.18 19.67 -43.39
CA GLU A 243 -46.34 18.24 -43.72
C GLU A 243 -44.99 17.57 -44.02
N ARG A 244 -44.09 18.24 -44.77
CA ARG A 244 -42.73 17.74 -45.02
C ARG A 244 -41.90 17.65 -43.75
N ALA A 245 -41.95 18.68 -42.89
CA ALA A 245 -41.28 18.66 -41.59
C ALA A 245 -41.80 17.52 -40.69
N ARG A 246 -43.11 17.26 -40.73
CA ARG A 246 -43.73 16.15 -40.02
C ARG A 246 -43.27 14.79 -40.55
N GLN A 247 -43.17 14.62 -41.88
CA GLN A 247 -42.66 13.40 -42.49
C GLN A 247 -41.21 13.11 -42.07
N PHE A 248 -40.33 14.12 -42.11
CA PHE A 248 -38.95 13.97 -41.62
C PHE A 248 -38.87 13.65 -40.13
N ALA A 249 -39.76 14.23 -39.32
CA ALA A 249 -39.84 13.91 -37.90
C ALA A 249 -40.30 12.45 -37.66
N GLU A 250 -41.27 11.97 -38.43
CA GLU A 250 -41.75 10.58 -38.37
C GLU A 250 -40.69 9.58 -38.85
N GLU A 251 -39.93 9.90 -39.90
CA GLU A 251 -38.79 9.10 -40.37
C GLU A 251 -37.64 9.06 -39.37
N ASN A 252 -37.29 10.21 -38.77
CA ASN A 252 -36.29 10.26 -37.69
C ASN A 252 -36.72 9.45 -36.47
N PHE A 253 -38.01 9.49 -36.13
CA PHE A 253 -38.55 8.68 -35.04
C PHE A 253 -38.43 7.18 -35.34
N ARG A 254 -38.76 6.74 -36.58
CA ARG A 254 -38.62 5.34 -37.01
C ARG A 254 -37.17 4.86 -36.98
N VAL A 255 -36.23 5.66 -37.48
CA VAL A 255 -34.79 5.33 -37.46
C VAL A 255 -34.27 5.27 -36.02
N ALA A 256 -34.72 6.19 -35.15
CA ALA A 256 -34.36 6.17 -33.74
C ALA A 256 -34.92 4.92 -33.01
N GLU A 257 -36.15 4.49 -33.32
CA GLU A 257 -36.71 3.25 -32.78
C GLU A 257 -35.98 2.01 -33.30
N GLN A 258 -35.61 1.97 -34.58
CA GLN A 258 -34.82 0.88 -35.15
C GLN A 258 -33.46 0.76 -34.44
N ARG A 259 -32.73 1.86 -34.26
CA ARG A 259 -31.46 1.87 -33.50
C ARG A 259 -31.63 1.43 -32.06
N ARG A 260 -32.73 1.84 -31.40
CA ARG A 260 -33.06 1.39 -30.03
C ARG A 260 -33.36 -0.10 -29.98
N ALA A 261 -34.04 -0.63 -31.00
CA ALA A 261 -34.34 -2.05 -31.10
C ALA A 261 -33.07 -2.87 -31.38
N GLU A 262 -32.20 -2.41 -32.28
CA GLU A 262 -30.90 -3.02 -32.58
C GLU A 262 -30.00 -3.04 -31.35
N HIS A 263 -29.90 -1.94 -30.61
CA HIS A 263 -29.13 -1.88 -29.37
C HIS A 263 -29.67 -2.86 -28.32
N LYS A 264 -30.99 -2.96 -28.16
CA LYS A 264 -31.61 -3.93 -27.25
C LYS A 264 -31.34 -5.38 -27.68
N ALA A 265 -31.36 -5.65 -28.99
CA ALA A 265 -31.05 -6.97 -29.53
C ALA A 265 -29.58 -7.35 -29.31
N GLN A 266 -28.65 -6.39 -29.49
CA GLN A 266 -27.22 -6.59 -29.20
C GLN A 266 -26.99 -6.85 -27.71
N GLU A 267 -27.62 -6.07 -26.83
CA GLU A 267 -27.52 -6.24 -25.39
C GLU A 267 -28.08 -7.61 -24.93
N GLN A 268 -29.17 -8.08 -25.54
CA GLN A 268 -29.69 -9.43 -25.28
C GLN A 268 -28.73 -10.52 -25.76
N ALA A 269 -28.17 -10.38 -26.97
CA ALA A 269 -27.20 -11.34 -27.50
C ALA A 269 -25.91 -11.40 -26.65
N GLU A 270 -25.43 -10.26 -26.12
CA GLU A 270 -24.30 -10.22 -25.19
C GLU A 270 -24.62 -10.89 -23.85
N ARG A 271 -25.82 -10.68 -23.31
CA ARG A 271 -26.28 -11.36 -22.10
C ARG A 271 -26.38 -12.87 -22.29
N GLU A 272 -26.89 -13.32 -23.44
CA GLU A 272 -26.95 -14.75 -23.78
C GLU A 272 -25.55 -15.35 -23.90
N ARG A 273 -24.60 -14.66 -24.56
CA ARG A 273 -23.19 -15.08 -24.63
C ARG A 273 -22.56 -15.20 -23.25
N ALA A 274 -22.73 -14.19 -22.41
CA ALA A 274 -22.23 -14.21 -21.03
C ALA A 274 -22.84 -15.37 -20.22
N GLN A 275 -24.12 -15.68 -20.41
CA GLN A 275 -24.76 -16.84 -19.77
C GLN A 275 -24.18 -18.17 -20.28
N THR A 276 -23.94 -18.30 -21.59
CA THR A 276 -23.31 -19.51 -22.15
C THR A 276 -21.90 -19.71 -21.63
N GLU A 277 -21.09 -18.65 -21.54
CA GLU A 277 -19.74 -18.69 -20.98
C GLU A 277 -19.75 -19.12 -19.50
N LEU A 278 -20.69 -18.61 -18.70
CA LEU A 278 -20.85 -19.00 -17.30
C LEU A 278 -21.21 -20.49 -17.16
N ILE A 279 -22.11 -20.99 -18.00
CA ILE A 279 -22.50 -22.41 -18.00
C ILE A 279 -21.31 -23.29 -18.43
N GLU A 280 -20.53 -22.87 -19.42
CA GLU A 280 -19.33 -23.57 -19.87
C GLU A 280 -18.26 -23.62 -18.78
N LEU A 281 -17.99 -22.51 -18.11
CA LEU A 281 -17.07 -22.45 -16.96
C LEU A 281 -17.52 -23.37 -15.82
N GLN A 282 -18.82 -23.36 -15.50
CA GLN A 282 -19.38 -24.24 -14.48
C GLN A 282 -19.23 -25.72 -14.87
N ARG A 283 -19.39 -26.05 -16.15
CA ARG A 283 -19.16 -27.40 -16.67
C ARG A 283 -17.69 -27.81 -16.59
N GLN A 284 -16.75 -26.90 -16.89
CA GLN A 284 -15.32 -27.15 -16.77
C GLN A 284 -14.92 -27.41 -15.31
N LEU A 285 -15.41 -26.59 -14.37
CA LEU A 285 -15.18 -26.79 -12.93
C LEU A 285 -15.74 -28.13 -12.44
N ALA A 286 -16.92 -28.55 -12.91
CA ALA A 286 -17.49 -29.85 -12.56
C ALA A 286 -16.63 -31.02 -13.10
N GLN A 287 -16.07 -30.87 -14.31
CA GLN A 287 -15.17 -31.88 -14.90
C GLN A 287 -13.83 -31.95 -14.16
N GLU A 288 -13.27 -30.82 -13.74
CA GLU A 288 -12.05 -30.79 -12.94
C GLU A 288 -12.27 -31.44 -11.57
N HIS A 289 -13.37 -31.11 -10.90
CA HIS A 289 -13.76 -31.77 -9.65
C HIS A 289 -13.90 -33.29 -9.81
N ALA A 290 -14.52 -33.76 -10.90
CA ALA A 290 -14.62 -35.20 -11.16
C ALA A 290 -13.24 -35.87 -11.35
N LYS A 291 -12.32 -35.23 -12.09
CA LYS A 291 -10.95 -35.71 -12.28
C LYS A 291 -10.18 -35.77 -10.96
N ASP A 292 -10.35 -34.77 -10.10
CA ASP A 292 -9.68 -34.74 -8.80
C ASP A 292 -10.24 -35.80 -7.84
N VAL A 293 -11.55 -36.03 -7.84
CA VAL A 293 -12.16 -37.15 -7.10
C VAL A 293 -11.62 -38.49 -7.60
N GLU A 294 -11.48 -38.70 -8.91
CA GLU A 294 -10.86 -39.91 -9.46
C GLU A 294 -9.39 -40.06 -9.05
N ARG A 295 -8.61 -38.97 -9.05
CA ARG A 295 -7.21 -38.97 -8.57
C ARG A 295 -7.14 -39.36 -7.10
N HIS A 296 -7.99 -38.79 -6.26
CA HIS A 296 -8.07 -39.15 -4.84
C HIS A 296 -8.45 -40.61 -4.64
N ARG A 297 -9.39 -41.13 -5.43
CA ARG A 297 -9.76 -42.54 -5.40
C ARG A 297 -8.60 -43.46 -5.78
N ARG A 298 -7.89 -43.17 -6.87
CA ARG A 298 -6.70 -43.95 -7.30
C ARG A 298 -5.59 -43.92 -6.25
N ASN A 299 -5.35 -42.76 -5.64
CA ASN A 299 -4.36 -42.63 -4.56
C ASN A 299 -4.77 -43.43 -3.32
N ALA A 300 -6.05 -43.43 -2.95
CA ALA A 300 -6.56 -44.23 -1.84
C ALA A 300 -6.45 -45.74 -2.13
N GLU A 301 -6.77 -46.18 -3.35
CA GLU A 301 -6.60 -47.57 -3.79
C GLU A 301 -5.12 -47.98 -3.78
N ALA A 302 -4.21 -47.12 -4.24
CA ALA A 302 -2.76 -47.37 -4.17
C ALA A 302 -2.24 -47.51 -2.73
N LEU A 303 -2.75 -46.69 -1.80
CA LEU A 303 -2.43 -46.81 -0.37
C LEU A 303 -2.95 -48.11 0.23
N ARG A 304 -4.17 -48.54 -0.14
CA ARG A 304 -4.70 -49.84 0.30
C ARG A 304 -3.84 -51.00 -0.18
N ILE A 305 -3.44 -50.99 -1.46
CA ILE A 305 -2.55 -52.00 -2.03
C ILE A 305 -1.21 -52.00 -1.31
N ALA A 306 -0.59 -50.83 -1.07
CA ALA A 306 0.67 -50.75 -0.33
C ALA A 306 0.55 -51.36 1.07
N GLN A 307 -0.51 -51.03 1.81
CA GLN A 307 -0.79 -51.62 3.13
C GLN A 307 -1.02 -53.13 3.09
N GLU A 308 -1.75 -53.63 2.08
CA GLU A 308 -1.96 -55.06 1.87
C GLU A 308 -0.64 -55.78 1.55
N THR A 309 0.22 -55.20 0.70
CA THR A 309 1.55 -55.77 0.43
C THR A 309 2.47 -55.75 1.63
N GLU A 310 2.40 -54.73 2.50
CA GLU A 310 3.14 -54.70 3.76
C GLU A 310 2.61 -55.76 4.74
N ARG A 311 1.29 -55.93 4.83
CA ARG A 311 0.67 -57.00 5.64
C ARG A 311 1.06 -58.39 5.12
N GLU A 312 1.07 -58.60 3.81
CA GLU A 312 1.54 -59.86 3.22
C GLU A 312 3.03 -60.12 3.48
N ARG A 313 3.87 -59.07 3.44
CA ARG A 313 5.29 -59.19 3.82
C ARG A 313 5.45 -59.57 5.29
N LEU A 314 4.69 -58.95 6.18
CA LEU A 314 4.69 -59.28 7.62
C LEU A 314 4.17 -60.70 7.87
N CYS A 315 3.10 -61.13 7.20
CA CYS A 315 2.59 -62.50 7.30
C CYS A 315 3.60 -63.53 6.78
N ARG A 316 4.31 -63.24 5.68
CA ARG A 316 5.36 -64.13 5.14
C ARG A 316 6.58 -64.22 6.06
N ALA A 317 6.96 -63.11 6.70
CA ALA A 317 8.02 -63.12 7.72
C ALA A 317 7.62 -63.97 8.94
N ASN A 318 6.37 -63.86 9.39
CA ASN A 318 5.85 -64.64 10.52
C ASN A 318 5.64 -66.13 10.22
N THR A 319 5.63 -66.56 8.95
CA THR A 319 5.57 -67.99 8.56
C THR A 319 6.94 -68.63 8.35
N ALA A 320 8.04 -67.89 8.49
CA ALA A 320 9.40 -68.41 8.41
C ALA A 320 9.99 -68.75 9.80
N ASP A 321 9.28 -68.44 10.89
CA ASP A 321 9.63 -68.86 12.24
C ASP A 321 8.85 -70.13 12.60
N ASP A 322 9.55 -71.27 12.61
CA ASP A 322 9.07 -72.53 13.17
C ASP A 322 8.69 -72.35 14.65
N PRO A 323 7.46 -72.71 15.09
CA PRO A 323 7.10 -72.62 16.49
C PRO A 323 7.60 -73.87 17.22
N SER A 324 8.91 -73.93 17.47
CA SER A 324 9.44 -74.88 18.45
C SER A 324 9.08 -74.40 19.85
N HIS A 325 8.28 -75.19 20.56
CA HIS A 325 7.88 -75.04 21.96
C HIS A 325 8.93 -74.35 22.84
N VAL A 326 8.73 -73.06 23.13
CA VAL A 326 9.40 -72.37 24.23
C VAL A 326 8.51 -72.49 25.46
N LEU A 327 8.95 -73.33 26.39
CA LEU A 327 8.42 -73.38 27.75
C LEU A 327 8.47 -71.97 28.37
N PRO A 328 7.50 -71.59 29.21
CA PRO A 328 7.47 -70.26 29.82
C PRO A 328 8.55 -70.18 30.89
N SER A 329 9.80 -69.96 30.49
CA SER A 329 10.77 -69.33 31.37
C SER A 329 10.31 -67.89 31.49
N TRP A 330 9.97 -67.45 32.70
CA TRP A 330 9.75 -66.04 33.02
C TRP A 330 11.07 -65.28 32.85
N SER A 331 11.44 -65.08 31.59
CA SER A 331 12.57 -64.33 31.13
C SER A 331 12.23 -62.85 31.24
N LEU A 332 13.20 -62.05 31.65
CA LEU A 332 13.09 -60.58 31.66
C LEU A 332 12.62 -60.03 30.31
N PHE A 333 12.86 -60.75 29.21
CA PHE A 333 12.40 -60.40 27.88
C PHE A 333 10.87 -60.48 27.72
N ASP A 334 10.20 -61.53 28.20
CA ASP A 334 8.72 -61.63 28.12
C ASP A 334 8.02 -60.57 28.98
N ALA A 335 8.64 -60.19 30.11
CA ALA A 335 8.13 -59.13 30.97
C ALA A 335 8.31 -57.74 30.33
N MET A 336 9.39 -57.54 29.57
CA MET A 336 9.63 -56.34 28.77
C MET A 336 8.66 -56.27 27.58
N GLU A 337 8.44 -57.37 26.87
CA GLU A 337 7.53 -57.43 25.74
C GLU A 337 6.07 -57.17 26.15
N LYS A 338 5.64 -57.71 27.31
CA LYS A 338 4.33 -57.36 27.89
C LYS A 338 4.23 -55.89 28.28
N ARG A 339 5.30 -55.29 28.83
CA ARG A 339 5.33 -53.84 29.12
C ARG A 339 5.24 -53.02 27.84
N GLU A 340 5.97 -53.37 26.80
CA GLU A 340 5.91 -52.69 25.50
C GLU A 340 4.52 -52.83 24.87
N GLN A 341 3.88 -54.00 24.96
CA GLN A 341 2.50 -54.18 24.51
C GLN A 341 1.50 -53.35 25.33
N GLU A 342 1.65 -53.29 26.65
CA GLU A 342 0.81 -52.44 27.51
C GLU A 342 1.04 -50.94 27.28
N GLU A 343 2.27 -50.52 26.97
CA GLU A 343 2.61 -49.14 26.60
C GLU A 343 2.11 -48.80 25.19
N ALA A 344 2.11 -49.76 24.26
CA ALA A 344 1.51 -49.61 22.95
C ALA A 344 -0.02 -49.46 23.04
N ILE A 345 -0.68 -50.25 23.89
CA ILE A 345 -2.13 -50.11 24.14
C ILE A 345 -2.43 -48.75 24.78
N ARG A 346 -1.65 -48.33 25.78
CA ARG A 346 -1.81 -47.02 26.43
C ARG A 346 -1.58 -45.87 25.45
N SER A 347 -0.53 -45.93 24.63
CA SER A 347 -0.25 -44.89 23.62
C SER A 347 -1.35 -44.83 22.58
N HIS A 348 -1.86 -45.97 22.10
CA HIS A 348 -3.01 -46.03 21.20
C HIS A 348 -4.29 -45.44 21.84
N GLN A 349 -4.57 -45.74 23.11
CA GLN A 349 -5.71 -45.15 23.83
C GLN A 349 -5.60 -43.63 23.92
N THR A 350 -4.42 -43.11 24.31
CA THR A 350 -4.20 -41.66 24.35
C THR A 350 -4.30 -41.00 22.97
N GLN A 351 -3.90 -41.70 21.90
CA GLN A 351 -4.03 -41.20 20.53
C GLN A 351 -5.50 -41.11 20.10
N VAL A 352 -6.32 -42.12 20.45
CA VAL A 352 -7.77 -42.10 20.19
C VAL A 352 -8.45 -40.98 20.97
N GLU A 353 -8.11 -40.81 22.25
CA GLU A 353 -8.63 -39.71 23.09
C GLU A 353 -8.25 -38.33 22.53
N ASN A 354 -7.00 -38.17 22.07
CA ASN A 354 -6.57 -36.93 21.43
C ASN A 354 -7.30 -36.67 20.11
N MET A 355 -7.59 -37.71 19.31
CA MET A 355 -8.39 -37.57 18.10
C MET A 355 -9.84 -37.18 18.40
N THR A 356 -10.48 -37.78 19.41
CA THR A 356 -11.86 -37.43 19.78
C THR A 356 -11.95 -36.02 20.33
N LEU A 357 -11.00 -35.59 21.17
CA LEU A 357 -10.89 -34.21 21.63
C LEU A 357 -10.70 -33.23 20.47
N ASN A 358 -9.83 -33.55 19.51
CA ASN A 358 -9.63 -32.73 18.31
C ASN A 358 -10.89 -32.67 17.44
N ALA A 359 -11.61 -33.79 17.29
CA ALA A 359 -12.86 -33.83 16.54
C ALA A 359 -13.95 -32.98 17.21
N HIS A 360 -14.08 -33.06 18.54
CA HIS A 360 -14.99 -32.21 19.31
C HIS A 360 -14.63 -30.73 19.20
N LEU A 361 -13.34 -30.37 19.32
CA LEU A 361 -12.88 -28.99 19.15
C LEU A 361 -13.14 -28.48 17.73
N ALA A 362 -12.92 -29.31 16.71
CA ALA A 362 -13.22 -28.96 15.32
C ALA A 362 -14.73 -28.77 15.10
N ALA A 363 -15.57 -29.62 15.68
CA ALA A 363 -17.03 -29.46 15.63
C ALA A 363 -17.48 -28.17 16.34
N GLN A 364 -16.93 -27.86 17.51
CA GLN A 364 -17.21 -26.62 18.24
C GLN A 364 -16.80 -25.38 17.44
N LYS A 365 -15.62 -25.39 16.80
CA LYS A 365 -15.16 -24.31 15.92
C LYS A 365 -16.05 -24.14 14.68
N ARG A 366 -16.54 -25.24 14.10
CA ARG A 366 -17.51 -25.18 12.99
C ARG A 366 -18.85 -24.58 13.45
N ALA A 367 -19.34 -24.98 14.63
CA ALA A 367 -20.57 -24.45 15.20
C ALA A 367 -20.45 -22.96 15.53
N SER A 368 -19.32 -22.51 16.10
CA SER A 368 -19.08 -21.09 16.38
C SER A 368 -18.98 -20.27 15.08
N ALA A 369 -18.29 -20.78 14.07
CA ALA A 369 -18.19 -20.11 12.76
C ALA A 369 -19.56 -20.03 12.05
N GLN A 370 -20.42 -21.05 12.17
CA GLN A 370 -21.78 -21.00 11.66
C GLN A 370 -22.63 -19.97 12.42
N ALA A 371 -22.55 -19.94 13.75
CA ALA A 371 -23.26 -18.96 14.55
C ALA A 371 -22.83 -17.51 14.26
N GLU A 372 -21.54 -17.27 14.01
CA GLU A 372 -21.05 -15.96 13.56
C GLU A 372 -21.60 -15.57 12.19
N ARG A 373 -21.56 -16.48 11.21
CA ARG A 373 -22.16 -16.24 9.89
C ARG A 373 -23.66 -15.95 9.96
N ASP A 374 -24.38 -16.63 10.84
CA ASP A 374 -25.81 -16.39 11.02
C ASP A 374 -26.08 -15.04 11.71
N ARG A 375 -25.23 -14.61 12.65
CA ARG A 375 -25.27 -13.24 13.21
C ARG A 375 -24.97 -12.19 12.14
N GLU A 376 -23.97 -12.41 11.30
CA GLU A 376 -23.65 -11.53 10.17
C GLU A 376 -24.81 -11.42 9.18
N ARG A 377 -25.46 -12.55 8.84
CA ARG A 377 -26.66 -12.56 8.00
C ARG A 377 -27.82 -11.79 8.63
N GLN A 378 -28.03 -11.96 9.93
CA GLN A 378 -29.07 -11.21 10.65
C GLN A 378 -28.78 -9.71 10.65
N ALA A 379 -27.54 -9.30 10.97
CA ALA A 379 -27.14 -7.90 10.94
C ALA A 379 -27.26 -7.30 9.53
N ALA A 380 -26.86 -8.03 8.49
CA ALA A 380 -27.03 -7.60 7.11
C ALA A 380 -28.51 -7.44 6.72
N ALA A 381 -29.37 -8.36 7.16
CA ALA A 381 -30.81 -8.27 6.92
C ALA A 381 -31.45 -7.09 7.67
N GLU A 382 -31.00 -6.79 8.89
CA GLU A 382 -31.44 -5.61 9.66
C GLU A 382 -31.01 -4.31 8.99
N CYS A 383 -29.75 -4.23 8.53
CA CYS A 383 -29.27 -3.08 7.74
C CYS A 383 -30.09 -2.88 6.47
N ALA A 384 -30.35 -3.95 5.71
CA ALA A 384 -31.17 -3.88 4.50
C ALA A 384 -32.60 -3.42 4.79
N LYS A 385 -33.21 -3.88 5.89
CA LYS A 385 -34.53 -3.40 6.34
C LYS A 385 -34.50 -1.92 6.68
N ALA A 386 -33.49 -1.46 7.41
CA ALA A 386 -33.36 -0.04 7.78
C ALA A 386 -33.14 0.86 6.56
N GLU A 387 -32.40 0.40 5.55
CA GLU A 387 -32.23 1.10 4.27
C GLU A 387 -33.55 1.17 3.49
N LEU A 388 -34.30 0.08 3.43
CA LEU A 388 -35.62 0.05 2.79
C LEU A 388 -36.60 1.02 3.47
N GLU A 389 -36.62 1.07 4.81
CA GLU A 389 -37.43 2.03 5.56
C GLU A 389 -37.03 3.49 5.29
N LYS A 390 -35.72 3.78 5.21
CA LYS A 390 -35.22 5.11 4.84
C LYS A 390 -35.68 5.49 3.44
N PHE A 391 -35.51 4.59 2.47
CA PHE A 391 -35.94 4.80 1.10
C PHE A 391 -37.45 5.08 1.00
N GLN A 392 -38.27 4.31 1.72
CA GLN A 392 -39.72 4.55 1.78
C GLN A 392 -40.06 5.94 2.32
N ARG A 393 -39.42 6.37 3.41
CA ARG A 393 -39.60 7.72 3.98
C ARG A 393 -39.18 8.81 3.00
N GLU A 394 -38.12 8.59 2.22
CA GLU A 394 -37.68 9.53 1.18
C GLU A 394 -38.68 9.64 0.04
N VAL A 395 -39.22 8.51 -0.42
CA VAL A 395 -40.28 8.46 -1.44
C VAL A 395 -41.54 9.19 -0.95
N GLU A 396 -41.95 8.99 0.30
CA GLU A 396 -43.08 9.71 0.90
C GLU A 396 -42.83 11.22 0.96
N ARG A 397 -41.63 11.65 1.39
CA ARG A 397 -41.24 13.07 1.39
C ARG A 397 -41.24 13.65 -0.03
N ALA A 398 -40.76 12.90 -1.02
CA ALA A 398 -40.77 13.33 -2.42
C ALA A 398 -42.21 13.47 -2.96
N ARG A 399 -43.11 12.55 -2.60
CA ARG A 399 -44.55 12.67 -2.93
C ARG A 399 -45.17 13.91 -2.30
N GLN A 400 -44.90 14.17 -1.02
CA GLN A 400 -45.38 15.38 -0.33
C GLN A 400 -44.85 16.66 -0.96
N ARG A 401 -43.56 16.70 -1.35
CA ARG A 401 -42.98 17.85 -2.08
C ARG A 401 -43.70 18.10 -3.40
N ARG A 402 -43.91 17.06 -4.22
CA ARG A 402 -44.66 17.18 -5.47
C ARG A 402 -46.10 17.65 -5.28
N GLN A 403 -46.76 17.22 -4.20
CA GLN A 403 -48.11 17.72 -3.87
C GLN A 403 -48.09 19.21 -3.50
N LYS A 404 -47.10 19.66 -2.71
CA LYS A 404 -46.92 21.08 -2.38
C LYS A 404 -46.62 21.91 -3.63
N GLU A 405 -45.69 21.47 -4.47
CA GLU A 405 -45.36 22.13 -5.74
C GLU A 405 -46.58 22.24 -6.65
N ARG A 406 -47.43 21.21 -6.72
CA ARG A 406 -48.69 21.28 -7.49
C ARG A 406 -49.66 22.30 -6.91
N ALA A 407 -49.83 22.32 -5.58
CA ALA A 407 -50.70 23.30 -4.92
C ALA A 407 -50.18 24.73 -5.13
N GLU A 408 -48.87 24.96 -5.04
CA GLU A 408 -48.24 26.25 -5.31
C GLU A 408 -48.42 26.68 -6.78
N LEU A 409 -48.32 25.75 -7.73
CA LEU A 409 -48.58 26.01 -9.16
C LEU A 409 -50.05 26.36 -9.42
N GLU A 410 -50.99 25.66 -8.77
CA GLU A 410 -52.43 25.95 -8.86
C GLU A 410 -52.75 27.34 -8.27
N GLU A 411 -52.15 27.68 -7.13
CA GLU A 411 -52.30 29.01 -6.51
C GLU A 411 -51.70 30.10 -7.39
N ALA A 412 -50.50 29.89 -7.95
CA ALA A 412 -49.87 30.83 -8.88
C ALA A 412 -50.69 31.00 -10.17
N ALA A 413 -51.27 29.92 -10.71
CA ALA A 413 -52.15 29.98 -11.87
C ALA A 413 -53.43 30.76 -11.55
N ALA A 414 -54.04 30.55 -10.38
CA ALA A 414 -55.20 31.30 -9.92
C ALA A 414 -54.88 32.79 -9.71
N ALA A 415 -53.72 33.12 -9.15
CA ALA A 415 -53.25 34.49 -8.99
C ALA A 415 -53.01 35.16 -10.34
N ALA A 416 -52.40 34.46 -11.30
CA ALA A 416 -52.20 34.95 -12.66
C ALA A 416 -53.53 35.16 -13.40
N ALA A 417 -54.52 34.27 -13.21
CA ALA A 417 -55.86 34.44 -13.76
C ALA A 417 -56.55 35.68 -13.18
N LYS A 418 -56.49 35.89 -11.86
CA LYS A 418 -56.99 37.10 -11.20
C LYS A 418 -56.29 38.37 -11.70
N ALA A 419 -54.97 38.33 -11.90
CA ALA A 419 -54.21 39.46 -12.45
C ALA A 419 -54.63 39.78 -13.89
N ARG A 420 -54.82 38.76 -14.75
CA ARG A 420 -55.34 38.94 -16.11
C ARG A 420 -56.76 39.51 -16.11
N GLN A 421 -57.62 39.06 -15.20
CA GLN A 421 -58.97 39.59 -15.06
C GLN A 421 -58.94 41.05 -14.60
N ALA A 422 -58.14 41.38 -13.58
CA ALA A 422 -57.94 42.75 -13.12
C ALA A 422 -57.36 43.65 -14.23
N GLN A 423 -56.45 43.13 -15.05
CA GLN A 423 -55.90 43.86 -16.20
C GLN A 423 -56.95 44.08 -17.29
N ALA A 424 -57.81 43.09 -17.56
CA ALA A 424 -58.93 43.21 -18.49
C ALA A 424 -59.99 44.19 -17.99
N ASP A 425 -60.28 44.20 -16.68
CA ASP A 425 -61.20 45.16 -16.07
C ASP A 425 -60.61 46.57 -16.08
N ALA A 426 -59.30 46.71 -15.81
CA ALA A 426 -58.61 47.99 -15.94
C ALA A 426 -58.53 48.48 -17.39
N SER A 427 -58.38 47.59 -18.38
CA SER A 427 -58.42 47.97 -19.80
C SER A 427 -59.82 48.39 -20.22
N ARG A 428 -60.88 47.68 -19.76
CA ARG A 428 -62.28 48.08 -19.98
C ARG A 428 -62.61 49.44 -19.36
N GLN A 429 -62.15 49.71 -18.15
CA GLN A 429 -62.29 51.03 -17.51
C GLN A 429 -61.55 52.12 -18.28
N ARG A 430 -60.34 51.81 -18.79
CA ARG A 430 -59.60 52.73 -19.66
C ARG A 430 -60.33 52.97 -20.98
N GLU A 431 -60.87 51.94 -21.63
CA GLU A 431 -61.68 52.06 -22.84
C GLU A 431 -62.91 52.94 -22.61
N GLN A 432 -63.64 52.76 -21.50
CA GLN A 432 -64.77 53.62 -21.12
C GLN A 432 -64.36 55.06 -20.83
N SER A 433 -63.18 55.28 -20.22
CA SER A 433 -62.64 56.64 -20.00
C SER A 433 -62.11 57.28 -21.28
N MET A 434 -61.62 56.47 -22.22
CA MET A 434 -61.10 56.88 -23.52
C MET A 434 -62.22 57.09 -24.53
N GLU A 435 -63.39 56.47 -24.39
CA GLU A 435 -64.57 56.73 -25.21
C GLU A 435 -64.96 58.21 -25.19
N ALA A 436 -64.79 58.88 -24.05
CA ALA A 436 -64.96 60.34 -23.93
C ALA A 436 -63.84 61.16 -24.59
N LEU A 437 -62.66 60.57 -24.82
CA LEU A 437 -61.46 61.23 -25.41
C LEU A 437 -61.25 60.89 -26.90
N LEU A 438 -61.85 59.81 -27.41
CA LEU A 438 -61.82 59.41 -28.82
C LEU A 438 -62.57 60.41 -29.73
N PHE A 439 -63.34 61.33 -29.15
CA PHE A 439 -64.03 62.40 -29.88
C PHE A 439 -63.20 63.68 -30.07
N TRP A 440 -61.97 63.76 -29.53
CA TRP A 440 -61.10 64.92 -29.74
C TRP A 440 -59.82 64.53 -30.48
N PRO A 441 -59.51 65.17 -31.63
CA PRO A 441 -58.26 64.91 -32.34
C PRO A 441 -57.09 65.59 -31.61
N ALA A 442 -56.61 64.95 -30.54
CA ALA A 442 -55.43 65.37 -29.77
C ALA A 442 -54.09 64.99 -30.44
N ALA A 443 -54.09 64.69 -31.74
CA ALA A 443 -52.90 64.20 -32.45
C ALA A 443 -51.83 65.28 -32.71
N ARG A 444 -52.06 66.55 -32.38
CA ARG A 444 -51.13 67.67 -32.63
C ARG A 444 -51.09 68.73 -31.52
N SER A 445 -51.23 68.32 -30.26
CA SER A 445 -51.03 69.23 -29.12
C SER A 445 -49.62 69.04 -28.54
N PRO A 446 -48.88 70.12 -28.24
CA PRO A 446 -47.52 70.02 -27.69
C PRO A 446 -47.48 69.25 -26.35
N ARG A 447 -48.57 69.26 -25.57
CA ARG A 447 -48.69 68.47 -24.33
C ARG A 447 -48.76 66.95 -24.58
N ALA A 448 -49.24 66.51 -25.74
CA ALA A 448 -49.29 65.10 -26.10
C ALA A 448 -47.92 64.55 -26.51
N GLU A 449 -47.07 65.38 -27.13
CA GLU A 449 -45.68 65.00 -27.44
C GLU A 449 -44.81 64.96 -26.17
N GLU A 450 -45.01 65.88 -25.23
CA GLU A 450 -44.35 65.86 -23.93
C GLU A 450 -44.71 64.59 -23.11
N ALA A 451 -45.99 64.19 -23.14
CA ALA A 451 -46.44 62.95 -22.48
C ALA A 451 -45.79 61.71 -23.11
N LYS A 452 -45.75 61.61 -24.44
CA LYS A 452 -45.05 60.53 -25.15
C LYS A 452 -43.55 60.51 -24.84
N ALA A 453 -42.90 61.68 -24.81
CA ALA A 453 -41.49 61.78 -24.46
C ALA A 453 -41.22 61.35 -23.01
N ALA A 454 -42.12 61.69 -22.08
CA ALA A 454 -42.04 61.26 -20.69
C ALA A 454 -42.24 59.74 -20.54
N GLU A 455 -43.18 59.14 -21.29
CA GLU A 455 -43.38 57.69 -21.32
C GLU A 455 -42.16 56.95 -21.89
N VAL A 456 -41.57 57.46 -22.98
CA VAL A 456 -40.34 56.89 -23.55
C VAL A 456 -39.16 56.99 -22.57
N ARG A 457 -39.05 58.07 -21.80
CA ARG A 457 -38.02 58.20 -20.74
C ARG A 457 -38.22 57.17 -19.64
N ARG A 458 -39.45 57.03 -19.13
CA ARG A 458 -39.79 56.01 -18.11
C ARG A 458 -39.50 54.60 -18.61
N PHE A 459 -39.89 54.27 -19.83
CA PHE A 459 -39.59 52.98 -20.44
C PHE A 459 -38.07 52.70 -20.51
N ARG A 460 -37.27 53.70 -20.88
CA ARG A 460 -35.81 53.58 -20.89
C ARG A 460 -35.21 53.43 -19.48
N GLU A 461 -35.78 54.10 -18.48
CA GLU A 461 -35.38 53.95 -17.08
C GLU A 461 -35.74 52.57 -16.53
N ASP A 462 -36.91 52.04 -16.87
CA ASP A 462 -37.34 50.69 -16.47
C ASP A 462 -36.47 49.61 -17.12
N LEU A 463 -36.12 49.75 -18.41
CA LEU A 463 -35.13 48.87 -19.07
C LEU A 463 -33.75 48.91 -18.39
N ARG A 464 -33.30 50.08 -17.94
CA ARG A 464 -32.03 50.19 -17.17
C ARG A 464 -32.14 49.48 -15.83
N ARG A 465 -33.25 49.67 -15.11
CA ARG A 465 -33.51 48.98 -13.83
C ARG A 465 -33.58 47.47 -14.00
N GLU A 466 -34.20 46.97 -15.06
CA GLU A 466 -34.24 45.54 -15.36
C GLU A 466 -32.85 44.98 -15.69
N ALA A 467 -32.04 45.71 -16.45
CA ALA A 467 -30.66 45.33 -16.74
C ALA A 467 -29.80 45.30 -15.47
N GLU A 468 -29.95 46.29 -14.58
CA GLU A 468 -29.27 46.32 -13.28
C GLU A 468 -29.73 45.17 -12.36
N LYS A 469 -31.03 44.88 -12.30
CA LYS A 469 -31.56 43.72 -11.56
C LYS A 469 -30.96 42.42 -12.06
N LYS A 470 -30.93 42.19 -13.38
CA LYS A 470 -30.31 40.99 -13.98
C LYS A 470 -28.82 40.89 -13.65
N ARG A 471 -28.08 42.01 -13.70
CA ARG A 471 -26.66 42.04 -13.32
C ARG A 471 -26.46 41.68 -11.84
N ASN A 472 -27.29 42.23 -10.96
CA ASN A 472 -27.23 41.95 -9.52
C ASN A 472 -27.63 40.51 -9.19
N GLU A 473 -28.61 39.95 -9.89
CA GLU A 473 -28.99 38.53 -9.76
C GLU A 473 -27.86 37.60 -10.19
N VAL A 474 -27.17 37.90 -11.31
CA VAL A 474 -26.00 37.13 -11.75
C VAL A 474 -24.86 37.26 -10.75
N ALA A 475 -24.60 38.45 -10.21
CA ALA A 475 -23.59 38.66 -9.17
C ALA A 475 -23.92 37.83 -7.91
N ARG A 476 -25.17 37.87 -7.45
CA ARG A 476 -25.62 37.11 -6.27
C ARG A 476 -25.50 35.59 -6.49
N LYS A 477 -25.89 35.07 -7.66
CA LYS A 477 -25.73 33.65 -7.99
C LYS A 477 -24.25 33.22 -7.97
N ARG A 478 -23.36 34.04 -8.53
CA ARG A 478 -21.90 33.79 -8.48
C ARG A 478 -21.36 33.79 -7.05
N GLU A 479 -21.86 34.67 -6.18
CA GLU A 479 -21.49 34.67 -4.76
C GLU A 479 -22.01 33.42 -4.03
N GLU A 480 -23.24 33.01 -4.30
CA GLU A 480 -23.82 31.77 -3.77
C GLU A 480 -23.04 30.52 -4.24
N GLU A 481 -22.63 30.48 -5.51
CA GLU A 481 -21.78 29.42 -6.07
C GLU A 481 -20.42 29.37 -5.37
N ARG A 482 -19.73 30.51 -5.25
CA ARG A 482 -18.45 30.60 -4.51
C ARG A 482 -18.60 30.20 -3.05
N ALA A 483 -19.71 30.53 -2.40
CA ALA A 483 -19.97 30.13 -1.03
C ALA A 483 -20.15 28.61 -0.92
N ARG A 484 -20.83 27.98 -1.87
CA ARG A 484 -20.98 26.50 -1.94
C ARG A 484 -19.65 25.81 -2.21
N GLU A 485 -18.84 26.35 -3.12
CA GLU A 485 -17.49 25.84 -3.40
C GLU A 485 -16.60 25.90 -2.14
N ARG A 486 -16.62 27.03 -1.42
CA ARG A 486 -15.89 27.17 -0.14
C ARG A 486 -16.37 26.16 0.91
N ALA A 487 -17.68 25.99 1.04
CA ALA A 487 -18.24 25.02 1.98
C ALA A 487 -17.82 23.57 1.64
N LEU A 488 -17.75 23.23 0.35
CA LEU A 488 -17.27 21.91 -0.10
C LEU A 488 -15.78 21.72 0.20
N ILE A 489 -14.95 22.72 -0.12
CA ILE A 489 -13.51 22.68 0.19
C ILE A 489 -13.27 22.55 1.69
N GLU A 490 -14.03 23.27 2.52
CA GLU A 490 -13.94 23.16 3.98
C GLU A 490 -14.36 21.78 4.49
N TYR A 491 -15.40 21.18 3.91
CA TYR A 491 -15.82 19.82 4.23
C TYR A 491 -14.74 18.79 3.88
N ASP A 492 -14.19 18.86 2.66
CA ASP A 492 -13.14 17.96 2.21
C ASP A 492 -11.86 18.12 3.06
N ALA A 493 -11.50 19.36 3.41
CA ALA A 493 -10.36 19.63 4.28
C ALA A 493 -10.56 19.05 5.69
N ARG A 494 -11.77 19.15 6.26
CA ARG A 494 -12.09 18.53 7.56
C ARG A 494 -12.03 17.01 7.48
N SER A 495 -12.63 16.42 6.44
CA SER A 495 -12.59 14.97 6.22
C SER A 495 -11.16 14.45 6.08
N ALA A 496 -10.32 15.15 5.31
CA ALA A 496 -8.89 14.81 5.18
C ALA A 496 -8.14 14.92 6.51
N GLN A 497 -8.43 15.95 7.32
CA GLN A 497 -7.84 16.09 8.65
C GLN A 497 -8.27 14.98 9.61
N GLU A 498 -9.54 14.56 9.57
CA GLU A 498 -10.06 13.45 10.36
C GLU A 498 -9.40 12.12 9.95
N ALA A 499 -9.22 11.86 8.65
CA ALA A 499 -8.52 10.69 8.15
C ALA A 499 -7.06 10.65 8.65
N LEU A 500 -6.32 11.76 8.53
CA LEU A 500 -4.96 11.86 9.06
C LEU A 500 -4.90 11.69 10.58
N ALA A 501 -5.90 12.18 11.32
CA ALA A 501 -5.98 12.00 12.76
C ALA A 501 -6.25 10.52 13.12
N HIS A 502 -7.07 9.82 12.33
CA HIS A 502 -7.34 8.39 12.49
C HIS A 502 -6.07 7.55 12.26
N GLU A 503 -5.36 7.78 11.15
CA GLU A 503 -4.10 7.10 10.85
C GLU A 503 -3.06 7.30 11.96
N ARG A 504 -2.97 8.52 12.51
CA ARG A 504 -2.08 8.81 13.64
C ARG A 504 -2.48 8.07 14.92
N ARG A 505 -3.78 7.88 15.17
CA ARG A 505 -4.26 7.09 16.32
C ARG A 505 -3.93 5.62 16.14
N GLU A 506 -4.24 5.04 14.98
CA GLU A 506 -3.87 3.66 14.68
C GLU A 506 -2.37 3.42 14.78
N ALA A 507 -1.55 4.33 14.27
CA ALA A 507 -0.10 4.22 14.36
C ALA A 507 0.39 4.23 15.81
N ARG A 508 -0.24 5.03 16.68
CA ARG A 508 0.04 5.03 18.12
C ARG A 508 -0.39 3.74 18.78
N GLU A 509 -1.59 3.24 18.49
CA GLU A 509 -2.09 1.96 19.02
C GLU A 509 -1.21 0.78 18.58
N LYS A 510 -0.77 0.77 17.32
CA LYS A 510 0.21 -0.21 16.79
C LYS A 510 1.56 -0.09 17.50
N ALA A 511 2.04 1.12 17.77
CA ALA A 511 3.29 1.31 18.51
C ALA A 511 3.15 0.87 19.97
N GLU A 512 2.02 1.13 20.63
CA GLU A 512 1.74 0.72 22.00
C GLU A 512 1.57 -0.80 22.11
N SER A 513 0.91 -1.45 21.14
CA SER A 513 0.79 -2.90 21.13
C SER A 513 2.15 -3.57 20.95
N LEU A 514 3.00 -3.04 20.05
CA LEU A 514 4.39 -3.49 19.89
C LEU A 514 5.23 -3.29 21.15
N ARG A 515 5.05 -2.16 21.87
CA ARG A 515 5.71 -1.96 23.17
C ARG A 515 5.29 -3.01 24.18
N ARG A 516 3.98 -3.28 24.31
CA ARG A 516 3.46 -4.30 25.23
C ARG A 516 3.96 -5.71 24.90
N THR A 517 4.02 -6.07 23.62
CA THR A 517 4.54 -7.39 23.21
C THR A 517 6.04 -7.52 23.49
N LEU A 518 6.83 -6.48 23.21
CA LEU A 518 8.26 -6.46 23.54
C LEU A 518 8.49 -6.52 25.06
N GLU A 519 7.72 -5.78 25.85
CA GLU A 519 7.77 -5.85 27.31
C GLU A 519 7.43 -7.25 27.83
N ALA A 520 6.41 -7.90 27.27
CA ALA A 520 6.05 -9.28 27.60
C ALA A 520 7.17 -10.27 27.25
N GLN A 521 7.79 -10.13 26.08
CA GLN A 521 8.94 -10.95 25.66
C GLN A 521 10.16 -10.73 26.57
N ILE A 522 10.44 -9.48 26.95
CA ILE A 522 11.52 -9.15 27.90
C ILE A 522 11.22 -9.77 29.27
N ALA A 523 9.99 -9.68 29.76
CA ALA A 523 9.57 -10.28 31.02
C ALA A 523 9.68 -11.81 30.99
N GLN A 524 9.30 -12.44 29.88
CA GLN A 524 9.45 -13.88 29.67
C GLN A 524 10.92 -14.30 29.66
N LYS A 525 11.76 -13.63 28.88
CA LYS A 525 13.23 -13.89 28.87
C LYS A 525 13.85 -13.69 30.25
N ARG A 526 13.42 -12.67 31.00
CA ARG A 526 13.87 -12.48 32.39
C ARG A 526 13.49 -13.68 33.27
N LYS A 527 12.27 -14.20 33.19
CA LYS A 527 11.85 -15.40 33.93
C LYS A 527 12.68 -16.63 33.54
N GLU A 528 12.94 -16.84 32.25
CA GLU A 528 13.79 -17.93 31.74
C GLU A 528 15.24 -17.82 32.26
N THR A 529 15.82 -16.62 32.30
CA THR A 529 17.17 -16.40 32.83
C THR A 529 17.28 -16.61 34.34
N VAL A 530 16.21 -16.35 35.11
CA VAL A 530 16.16 -16.64 36.55
C VAL A 530 16.07 -18.14 36.80
N GLY A 531 15.30 -18.88 36.00
CA GLY A 531 15.25 -20.35 36.04
C GLY A 531 16.60 -21.01 35.70
N MET A 532 17.32 -20.50 34.69
CA MET A 532 18.67 -20.95 34.34
C MET A 532 19.71 -20.64 35.42
N ARG A 533 19.63 -19.47 36.09
CA ARG A 533 20.53 -19.14 37.21
C ARG A 533 20.30 -19.99 38.45
N GLN A 534 19.05 -20.41 38.71
CA GLN A 534 18.74 -21.34 39.81
C GLN A 534 19.21 -22.77 39.51
N ALA A 535 19.26 -23.20 38.24
CA ALA A 535 19.84 -24.48 37.84
C ALA A 535 21.38 -24.54 37.98
N CYS A 536 22.08 -23.39 37.93
CA CYS A 536 23.53 -23.30 38.08
C CYS A 536 24.01 -23.00 39.51
N ALA A 537 23.10 -22.81 40.48
CA ALA A 537 23.44 -22.44 41.86
C ALA A 537 23.76 -23.64 42.79
N ALA A 538 23.97 -24.84 42.24
CA ALA A 538 24.27 -26.05 43.01
C ALA A 538 25.78 -26.38 43.12
N VAL A 539 26.69 -25.46 42.78
CA VAL A 539 28.13 -25.69 42.91
C VAL A 539 28.76 -24.61 43.79
N ASP A 540 29.15 -25.02 45.00
CA ASP A 540 29.83 -24.23 46.02
C ASP A 540 31.12 -23.56 45.49
N VAL A 541 31.23 -22.24 45.65
CA VAL A 541 32.47 -21.49 45.43
C VAL A 541 33.03 -21.04 46.79
N ARG A 542 33.93 -21.84 47.36
CA ARG A 542 34.80 -21.40 48.47
C ARG A 542 36.05 -20.68 47.92
N HIS A 543 36.46 -19.64 48.63
CA HIS A 543 37.57 -18.71 48.38
C HIS A 543 38.86 -19.31 47.76
N VAL A 544 39.47 -18.55 46.83
CA VAL A 544 40.87 -18.71 46.37
C VAL A 544 41.66 -17.46 46.76
N PRO A 545 42.87 -17.56 47.36
CA PRO A 545 43.67 -16.40 47.73
C PRO A 545 44.25 -15.70 46.49
N ALA A 546 44.30 -14.37 46.54
CA ALA A 546 44.75 -13.54 45.42
C ALA A 546 46.22 -13.83 45.06
N THR A 547 46.43 -14.43 43.90
CA THR A 547 47.75 -14.65 43.28
C THR A 547 48.22 -13.32 42.68
N GLU A 548 49.35 -12.79 43.14
CA GLU A 548 49.94 -11.59 42.54
C GLU A 548 50.58 -11.95 41.19
N ALA A 549 49.95 -11.52 40.09
CA ALA A 549 50.46 -11.72 38.74
C ALA A 549 51.42 -10.57 38.35
N VAL A 550 52.63 -10.91 37.94
CA VAL A 550 53.67 -9.99 37.48
C VAL A 550 53.86 -10.13 35.96
N ILE A 551 53.84 -9.01 35.23
CA ILE A 551 53.88 -8.99 33.77
C ILE A 551 55.29 -8.65 33.26
N LEU A 552 55.84 -9.49 32.38
CA LEU A 552 57.15 -9.31 31.74
C LEU A 552 57.03 -9.33 30.21
N TYR A 553 57.92 -8.64 29.52
CA TYR A 553 57.94 -8.51 28.06
C TYR A 553 59.29 -8.90 27.48
N ARG A 554 59.26 -9.74 26.45
CA ARG A 554 60.45 -10.14 25.70
C ARG A 554 60.82 -9.08 24.68
N CYS A 555 62.08 -8.64 24.71
CA CYS A 555 62.59 -7.64 23.77
C CYS A 555 62.90 -8.33 22.43
N PRO A 556 62.36 -7.85 21.29
CA PRO A 556 62.60 -8.49 20.00
C PRO A 556 64.05 -8.31 19.51
N LEU A 557 64.80 -7.33 20.03
CA LEU A 557 66.18 -7.05 19.61
C LEU A 557 67.23 -7.82 20.43
N THR A 558 67.00 -8.02 21.73
CA THR A 558 67.98 -8.66 22.64
C THR A 558 67.51 -10.01 23.19
N GLY A 559 66.22 -10.35 23.07
CA GLY A 559 65.63 -11.59 23.58
C GLY A 559 65.42 -11.63 25.10
N GLU A 560 65.84 -10.59 25.83
CA GLU A 560 65.75 -10.50 27.29
C GLU A 560 64.31 -10.21 27.77
N LEU A 561 63.97 -10.73 28.97
CA LEU A 561 62.68 -10.51 29.62
C LEU A 561 62.75 -9.30 30.55
N LEU A 562 62.01 -8.25 30.22
CA LEU A 562 62.04 -6.96 30.93
C LEU A 562 60.64 -6.58 31.43
N PRO A 563 60.51 -5.90 32.58
CA PRO A 563 59.21 -5.44 33.09
C PRO A 563 58.63 -4.31 32.23
N ALA A 564 57.32 -4.07 32.33
CA ALA A 564 56.60 -3.03 31.58
C ALA A 564 57.27 -1.64 31.65
N SER A 565 57.83 -1.30 32.82
CA SER A 565 58.48 -0.02 33.08
C SER A 565 59.75 0.23 32.26
N ALA A 566 60.35 -0.81 31.67
CA ALA A 566 61.55 -0.69 30.84
C ALA A 566 61.23 -0.33 29.38
N TYR A 567 59.97 -0.50 28.93
CA TYR A 567 59.52 -0.17 27.56
C TYR A 567 58.77 1.17 27.49
N ASP A 568 58.61 1.86 28.62
CA ASP A 568 58.13 3.24 28.62
C ASP A 568 59.23 4.13 28.05
N PHE A 569 59.18 4.37 26.73
CA PHE A 569 60.03 5.35 26.03
C PHE A 569 59.68 6.77 26.51
N GLY A 570 60.13 7.14 27.72
CA GLY A 570 60.25 8.52 28.17
C GLY A 570 58.97 9.35 28.31
N LEU A 571 57.76 8.80 28.15
CA LEU A 571 56.51 9.55 28.38
C LEU A 571 56.16 9.66 29.87
N ARG A 572 57.09 10.20 30.67
CA ARG A 572 56.73 10.86 31.93
C ARG A 572 56.13 12.22 31.58
N GLY A 573 54.82 12.25 31.36
CA GLY A 573 54.07 13.46 31.67
C GLY A 573 54.20 13.74 33.16
N ARG A 574 54.65 14.93 33.54
CA ARG A 574 54.55 15.43 34.92
C ARG A 574 53.10 15.28 35.39
N SER A 575 52.88 14.35 36.32
CA SER A 575 51.85 14.32 37.38
C SER A 575 51.82 12.94 38.01
#